data_AF-A0A956U317-F1
#
_entry.id   AF-A0A956U317-F1
#
_cell.length_a   1.000
_cell.length_b   1.000
_cell.length_c   1.000
_cell.angle_alpha   90.00
_cell.angle_beta   90.00
_cell.angle_gamma   90.00
#
_symmetry.space_group_name_H-M   'P 1'
#
loop_
_entity.id
_entity.type
_entity.pdbx_description
1 polymer ?
#
loop_
_entity_poly.entity_id
_entity_poly.type
_entity_poly.pdbx_seq_one_letter_code
_entity_poly.pdbx_strand_id
1 'polypeptide(L)'
;MRCQYSLLSKSAFIAVLTLALTGGHAPAHSQASTTAKSINKAAQDCVGKEMWKKGYGLKSGGLGCAASVSNVLNKAGIAYVRTPVTLYMRRQILQGKLKVKEFVIKNGEKGGIDDTRLNEIARRGDVLVAFMNPLPGGNIGPKAHCGIIGAPGHVFTNDWNDGIWKHGNIHDYFDSYRYIRVLRFL
;
A
#
# COMPACT_ATOMS: atom_id res chain seq x y z
N MET A 1 32.85 71.52 -47.15
CA MET A 1 33.63 71.32 -45.91
C MET A 1 32.67 71.09 -44.75
N ARG A 2 32.81 69.95 -44.02
CA ARG A 2 32.21 69.57 -42.71
C ARG A 2 30.67 69.52 -42.66
N CYS A 3 29.95 68.39 -42.62
CA CYS A 3 29.95 67.18 -41.76
C CYS A 3 29.55 67.44 -40.29
N GLN A 4 28.35 66.94 -39.88
CA GLN A 4 27.90 66.40 -38.57
C GLN A 4 26.35 66.25 -38.59
N TYR A 5 25.75 65.05 -38.74
CA TYR A 5 25.39 63.99 -37.75
C TYR A 5 24.58 64.49 -36.53
N SER A 6 23.27 64.18 -36.46
CA SER A 6 22.62 63.06 -35.69
C SER A 6 22.25 63.51 -34.25
N LEU A 7 21.22 63.08 -33.52
CA LEU A 7 20.44 61.85 -33.42
C LEU A 7 19.07 62.18 -32.78
N LEU A 8 18.01 61.52 -33.27
CA LEU A 8 16.72 61.36 -32.59
C LEU A 8 16.83 60.18 -31.62
N SER A 9 16.50 60.37 -30.34
CA SER A 9 16.31 59.29 -29.37
C SER A 9 14.82 59.13 -29.07
N LYS A 10 14.24 58.02 -29.56
CA LYS A 10 12.90 57.56 -29.18
C LYS A 10 13.07 56.49 -28.10
N SER A 11 12.60 56.76 -26.90
CA SER A 11 12.51 55.78 -25.81
C SER A 11 11.44 54.74 -26.13
N ALA A 12 11.85 53.50 -26.33
CA ALA A 12 10.97 52.34 -26.39
C ALA A 12 10.74 51.80 -24.97
N PHE A 13 9.48 51.78 -24.53
CA PHE A 13 9.06 51.04 -23.34
C PHE A 13 9.04 49.54 -23.67
N ILE A 14 9.94 48.77 -23.07
CA ILE A 14 9.90 47.31 -23.08
C ILE A 14 9.03 46.87 -21.90
N ALA A 15 7.82 46.39 -22.18
CA ALA A 15 7.01 45.67 -21.21
C ALA A 15 7.55 44.23 -21.09
N VAL A 16 8.18 43.92 -19.95
CA VAL A 16 8.59 42.57 -19.59
C VAL A 16 7.35 41.80 -19.15
N LEU A 17 6.83 40.95 -20.02
CA LEU A 17 5.74 40.01 -19.72
C LEU A 17 6.34 38.79 -19.00
N THR A 18 6.34 38.82 -17.67
CA THR A 18 6.72 37.66 -16.85
C THR A 18 5.61 36.62 -16.91
N LEU A 19 5.80 35.60 -17.75
CA LEU A 19 4.93 34.43 -17.84
C LEU A 19 5.16 33.54 -16.60
N ALA A 20 4.35 33.72 -15.56
CA ALA A 20 4.32 32.80 -14.44
C ALA A 20 3.63 31.49 -14.87
N LEU A 21 4.44 30.48 -15.20
CA LEU A 21 3.99 29.08 -15.28
C LEU A 21 3.58 28.62 -13.88
N THR A 22 2.31 28.81 -13.52
CA THR A 22 1.70 28.11 -12.39
C THR A 22 1.54 26.65 -12.78
N GLY A 23 2.58 25.86 -12.53
CA GLY A 23 2.50 24.41 -12.51
C GLY A 23 1.53 23.99 -11.41
N GLY A 24 0.27 23.76 -11.78
CA GLY A 24 -0.73 23.17 -10.91
C GLY A 24 -0.26 21.78 -10.47
N HIS A 25 0.34 21.71 -9.28
CA HIS A 25 0.43 20.45 -8.55
C HIS A 25 -1.00 20.03 -8.21
N ALA A 26 -1.57 19.14 -9.03
CA ALA A 26 -2.77 18.42 -8.64
C ALA A 26 -2.48 17.76 -7.27
N PRO A 27 -3.38 17.90 -6.28
CA PRO A 27 -3.12 17.38 -4.95
C PRO A 27 -2.95 15.86 -5.04
N ALA A 28 -1.88 15.35 -4.41
CA ALA A 28 -1.57 13.91 -4.28
C ALA A 28 -2.73 13.07 -3.72
N HIS A 29 -3.78 13.70 -3.19
CA HIS A 29 -5.04 13.09 -2.79
C HIS A 29 -5.75 12.29 -3.90
N SER A 30 -5.56 12.62 -5.18
CA SER A 30 -6.20 11.92 -6.30
C SER A 30 -5.70 10.47 -6.45
N GLN A 31 -4.37 10.27 -6.39
CA GLN A 31 -3.75 8.99 -6.71
C GLN A 31 -3.84 8.00 -5.53
N ALA A 32 -3.63 8.46 -4.28
CA ALA A 32 -3.79 7.65 -3.07
C ALA A 32 -5.17 6.98 -3.00
N SER A 33 -6.21 7.76 -3.29
CA SER A 33 -7.60 7.28 -3.28
C SER A 33 -7.86 6.26 -4.38
N THR A 34 -7.17 6.37 -5.52
CA THR A 34 -7.30 5.46 -6.67
C THR A 34 -6.61 4.13 -6.38
N THR A 35 -5.38 4.15 -5.85
CA THR A 35 -4.65 2.93 -5.52
C THR A 35 -5.37 2.11 -4.44
N ALA A 36 -5.83 2.73 -3.36
CA ALA A 36 -6.57 2.04 -2.30
C ALA A 36 -7.87 1.40 -2.82
N LYS A 37 -8.61 2.10 -3.70
CA LYS A 37 -9.82 1.56 -4.35
C LYS A 37 -9.49 0.35 -5.23
N SER A 38 -8.43 0.42 -6.03
CA SER A 38 -7.99 -0.69 -6.89
C SER A 38 -7.56 -1.92 -6.09
N ILE A 39 -6.78 -1.73 -5.01
CA ILE A 39 -6.37 -2.82 -4.11
C ILE A 39 -7.61 -3.49 -3.50
N ASN A 40 -8.51 -2.68 -2.95
CA ASN A 40 -9.69 -3.23 -2.30
C ASN A 40 -10.64 -3.93 -3.28
N LYS A 41 -10.84 -3.37 -4.47
CA LYS A 41 -11.61 -4.04 -5.54
C LYS A 41 -10.97 -5.37 -5.91
N ALA A 42 -9.66 -5.40 -6.14
CA ALA A 42 -8.95 -6.64 -6.46
C ALA A 42 -9.06 -7.68 -5.34
N ALA A 43 -9.03 -7.25 -4.07
CA ALA A 43 -9.21 -8.13 -2.91
C ALA A 43 -10.63 -8.73 -2.88
N GLN A 44 -11.65 -7.90 -3.11
CA GLN A 44 -13.05 -8.33 -3.17
C GLN A 44 -13.29 -9.31 -4.32
N ASP A 45 -12.76 -9.03 -5.51
CA ASP A 45 -12.90 -9.88 -6.69
C ASP A 45 -12.19 -11.25 -6.53
N CYS A 46 -11.36 -11.41 -5.49
CA CYS A 46 -10.70 -12.66 -5.16
C CYS A 46 -11.45 -13.52 -4.13
N VAL A 47 -12.52 -13.01 -3.49
CA VAL A 47 -13.26 -13.75 -2.47
C VAL A 47 -13.80 -15.07 -3.04
N GLY A 48 -13.62 -16.14 -2.27
CA GLY A 48 -14.01 -17.51 -2.65
C GLY A 48 -12.99 -18.24 -3.54
N LYS A 49 -11.91 -17.59 -3.97
CA LYS A 49 -10.87 -18.24 -4.78
C LYS A 49 -9.84 -18.92 -3.89
N GLU A 50 -9.40 -20.09 -4.33
CA GLU A 50 -8.25 -20.77 -3.77
C GLU A 50 -6.97 -20.02 -4.17
N MET A 51 -6.38 -19.30 -3.23
CA MET A 51 -5.22 -18.43 -3.46
C MET A 51 -3.92 -19.01 -2.88
N TRP A 52 -4.00 -20.18 -2.23
CA TRP A 52 -2.87 -20.91 -1.62
C TRP A 52 -2.41 -22.10 -2.50
N LYS A 53 -3.33 -22.85 -3.12
CA LYS A 53 -2.97 -24.10 -3.82
C LYS A 53 -2.69 -23.85 -5.31
N LYS A 54 -1.39 -23.91 -5.68
CA LYS A 54 -0.82 -23.90 -7.04
C LYS A 54 -1.06 -22.63 -7.89
N GLY A 55 -0.04 -22.25 -8.68
CA GLY A 55 -0.22 -21.49 -9.93
C GLY A 55 -0.32 -19.96 -9.85
N TYR A 56 -0.46 -19.34 -8.68
CA TYR A 56 -0.56 -17.87 -8.60
C TYR A 56 0.78 -17.19 -8.28
N GLY A 57 1.62 -17.06 -9.32
CA GLY A 57 2.76 -16.12 -9.32
C GLY A 57 4.11 -16.62 -8.80
N LEU A 58 4.21 -17.83 -8.24
CA LEU A 58 5.48 -18.49 -7.95
C LEU A 58 5.48 -19.88 -8.61
N LYS A 59 6.50 -20.16 -9.42
CA LYS A 59 6.54 -21.31 -10.35
C LYS A 59 6.55 -22.69 -9.68
N SER A 60 6.82 -22.78 -8.38
CA SER A 60 6.81 -24.02 -7.61
C SER A 60 6.68 -23.73 -6.11
N GLY A 61 5.80 -24.46 -5.40
CA GLY A 61 5.65 -24.38 -3.94
C GLY A 61 4.27 -23.93 -3.45
N GLY A 62 3.91 -24.37 -2.24
CA GLY A 62 2.71 -23.90 -1.54
C GLY A 62 2.81 -22.41 -1.23
N LEU A 63 1.79 -21.65 -1.60
CA LEU A 63 1.79 -20.19 -1.57
C LEU A 63 1.18 -19.66 -0.26
N GLY A 64 2.02 -19.27 0.71
CA GLY A 64 1.55 -18.68 1.97
C GLY A 64 0.80 -17.35 1.79
N CYS A 65 0.23 -16.84 2.88
CA CYS A 65 -0.61 -15.62 2.88
C CYS A 65 -0.07 -14.41 2.10
N ALA A 66 1.24 -14.18 2.15
CA ALA A 66 1.87 -13.07 1.44
C ALA A 66 1.87 -13.24 -0.08
N ALA A 67 1.86 -14.48 -0.59
CA ALA A 67 1.67 -14.71 -2.01
C ALA A 67 0.25 -14.32 -2.45
N SER A 68 -0.77 -14.66 -1.66
CA SER A 68 -2.16 -14.26 -1.94
C SER A 68 -2.30 -12.74 -1.99
N VAL A 69 -1.72 -12.02 -1.02
CA VAL A 69 -1.67 -10.55 -1.02
C VAL A 69 -0.86 -10.01 -2.20
N SER A 70 0.31 -10.57 -2.49
CA SER A 70 1.13 -10.18 -3.67
C SER A 70 0.33 -10.27 -4.97
N ASN A 71 -0.50 -11.28 -5.13
CA ASN A 71 -1.37 -11.44 -6.30
C ASN A 71 -2.49 -10.38 -6.35
N VAL A 72 -3.11 -10.05 -5.22
CA VAL A 72 -4.07 -8.95 -5.13
C VAL A 72 -3.41 -7.62 -5.51
N LEU A 73 -2.22 -7.35 -4.99
CA LEU A 73 -1.45 -6.15 -5.32
C LEU A 73 -1.09 -6.10 -6.80
N ASN A 74 -0.66 -7.22 -7.39
CA ASN A 74 -0.39 -7.31 -8.82
C ASN A 74 -1.64 -7.01 -9.67
N LYS A 75 -2.81 -7.57 -9.32
CA LYS A 75 -4.10 -7.26 -9.97
C LYS A 75 -4.49 -5.78 -9.84
N ALA A 76 -4.05 -5.12 -8.77
CA ALA A 76 -4.24 -3.69 -8.56
C ALA A 76 -3.17 -2.81 -9.26
N GLY A 77 -2.28 -3.40 -10.08
CA GLY A 77 -1.24 -2.69 -10.82
C GLY A 77 0.09 -2.53 -10.07
N ILE A 78 0.24 -3.11 -8.87
CA ILE A 78 1.44 -3.03 -8.03
C ILE A 78 2.27 -4.31 -8.23
N ALA A 79 2.85 -4.44 -9.42
CA ALA A 79 3.45 -5.69 -9.87
C ALA A 79 4.83 -6.02 -9.26
N TYR A 80 5.48 -5.10 -8.54
CA TYR A 80 6.82 -5.30 -7.98
C TYR A 80 6.84 -6.10 -6.66
N VAL A 81 5.68 -6.32 -6.05
CA VAL A 81 5.54 -7.10 -4.82
C VAL A 81 5.27 -8.56 -5.20
N ARG A 82 6.27 -9.44 -5.00
CA ARG A 82 6.23 -10.83 -5.46
C ARG A 82 7.02 -11.72 -4.50
N THR A 83 6.37 -12.19 -3.45
CA THR A 83 7.03 -13.04 -2.47
C THR A 83 6.02 -13.84 -1.63
N PRO A 84 6.34 -15.07 -1.22
CA PRO A 84 5.49 -15.84 -0.33
C PRO A 84 5.72 -15.50 1.16
N VAL A 85 6.61 -14.55 1.47
CA VAL A 85 7.03 -14.25 2.84
C VAL A 85 6.57 -12.84 3.24
N THR A 86 5.72 -12.75 4.27
CA THR A 86 5.12 -11.48 4.76
C THR A 86 6.18 -10.43 5.10
N LEU A 87 7.29 -10.85 5.73
CA LEU A 87 8.40 -9.95 6.04
C LEU A 87 9.00 -9.31 4.79
N TYR A 88 9.24 -10.11 3.75
CA TYR A 88 9.79 -9.62 2.49
C TYR A 88 8.76 -8.81 1.70
N MET A 89 7.47 -9.16 1.80
CA MET A 89 6.38 -8.40 1.18
C MET A 89 6.33 -6.98 1.76
N ARG A 90 6.36 -6.86 3.09
CA ARG A 90 6.46 -5.57 3.78
C ARG A 90 7.67 -4.76 3.31
N ARG A 91 8.86 -5.38 3.23
CA ARG A 91 10.08 -4.71 2.75
C ARG A 91 9.93 -4.22 1.31
N GLN A 92 9.44 -5.07 0.41
CA GLN A 92 9.21 -4.70 -1.00
C GLN A 92 8.24 -3.53 -1.12
N ILE A 93 7.13 -3.53 -0.37
CA ILE A 93 6.14 -2.44 -0.36
C ILE A 93 6.79 -1.13 0.11
N LEU A 94 7.53 -1.15 1.23
CA LEU A 94 8.13 0.06 1.82
C LEU A 94 9.31 0.63 1.02
N GLN A 95 10.04 -0.23 0.30
CA GLN A 95 11.18 0.16 -0.55
C GLN A 95 10.77 0.30 -2.03
N GLY A 96 9.48 0.20 -2.32
CA GLY A 96 8.94 0.21 -3.67
C GLY A 96 8.94 1.60 -4.30
N LYS A 97 8.44 1.65 -5.54
CA LYS A 97 8.34 2.90 -6.32
C LYS A 97 7.23 3.82 -5.83
N LEU A 98 6.22 3.28 -5.15
CA LEU A 98 5.09 4.06 -4.63
C LEU A 98 5.39 4.53 -3.22
N LYS A 99 4.94 5.74 -2.88
CA LYS A 99 5.07 6.27 -1.53
C LYS A 99 4.14 5.49 -0.60
N VAL A 100 4.71 4.92 0.46
CA VAL A 100 3.95 4.15 1.45
C VAL A 100 4.26 4.65 2.85
N LYS A 101 3.23 4.75 3.69
CA LYS A 101 3.37 5.01 5.12
C LYS A 101 2.95 3.78 5.91
N GLU A 102 3.73 3.43 6.92
CA GLU A 102 3.38 2.38 7.88
C GLU A 102 2.75 2.99 9.14
N PHE A 103 1.73 2.34 9.65
CA PHE A 103 1.08 2.67 10.91
C PHE A 103 1.03 1.44 11.81
N VAL A 104 1.18 1.67 13.11
CA VAL A 104 1.21 0.62 14.13
C VAL A 104 -0.16 0.52 14.78
N ILE A 105 -0.76 -0.67 14.70
CA ILE A 105 -1.98 -1.04 15.43
C ILE A 105 -1.60 -1.67 16.76
N LYS A 106 -0.62 -2.59 16.74
CA LYS A 106 -0.16 -3.35 17.91
C LYS A 106 1.37 -3.48 17.88
N ASN A 107 2.04 -3.32 19.01
CA ASN A 107 3.50 -3.31 19.15
C ASN A 107 4.02 -4.10 20.37
N GLY A 108 3.53 -5.33 20.55
CA GLY A 108 4.03 -6.29 21.55
C GLY A 108 3.03 -6.65 22.63
N GLU A 109 1.84 -6.05 22.63
CA GLU A 109 0.74 -6.31 23.55
C GLU A 109 0.27 -7.78 23.43
N LYS A 110 -0.31 -8.31 24.51
CA LYS A 110 -0.75 -9.72 24.59
C LYS A 110 -2.26 -9.92 24.38
N GLY A 111 -3.07 -8.85 24.44
CA GLY A 111 -4.52 -8.90 24.21
C GLY A 111 -4.92 -8.87 22.73
N GLY A 112 -6.21 -8.90 22.41
CA GLY A 112 -6.71 -8.71 21.06
C GLY A 112 -6.41 -7.33 20.47
N ILE A 113 -6.80 -7.10 19.23
CA ILE A 113 -6.76 -5.78 18.60
C ILE A 113 -7.69 -4.83 19.37
N ASP A 114 -7.22 -3.60 19.63
CA ASP A 114 -8.06 -2.52 20.13
C ASP A 114 -8.85 -1.91 18.95
N ASP A 115 -10.18 -2.06 18.98
CA ASP A 115 -11.07 -1.54 17.95
C ASP A 115 -11.04 -0.01 17.81
N THR A 116 -10.84 0.71 18.91
CA THR A 116 -10.73 2.18 18.86
C THR A 116 -9.51 2.53 18.02
N ARG A 117 -8.37 1.91 18.34
CA ARG A 117 -7.12 2.12 17.61
C ARG A 117 -7.20 1.68 16.15
N LEU A 118 -7.85 0.54 15.90
CA LEU A 118 -8.07 0.02 14.57
C LEU A 118 -8.89 1.00 13.72
N ASN A 119 -10.00 1.52 14.24
CA ASN A 119 -10.89 2.42 13.52
C ASN A 119 -10.26 3.79 13.25
N GLU A 120 -9.44 4.29 14.18
CA GLU A 120 -8.67 5.51 13.99
C GLU A 120 -7.68 5.38 12.82
N ILE A 121 -6.92 4.28 12.81
CA ILE A 121 -5.78 4.11 11.91
C ILE A 121 -6.19 3.50 10.58
N ALA A 122 -6.83 2.34 10.60
CA ALA A 122 -6.98 1.51 9.42
C ALA A 122 -7.94 2.15 8.41
N ARG A 123 -7.61 1.98 7.13
CA ARG A 123 -8.44 2.43 6.01
C ARG A 123 -8.56 1.30 5.01
N ARG A 124 -9.74 1.25 4.39
CA ARG A 124 -10.06 0.28 3.33
C ARG A 124 -8.99 0.31 2.23
N GLY A 125 -8.43 -0.86 1.91
CA GLY A 125 -7.36 -1.01 0.91
C GLY A 125 -5.94 -0.93 1.47
N ASP A 126 -5.76 -0.62 2.76
CA ASP A 126 -4.45 -0.78 3.40
C ASP A 126 -4.02 -2.25 3.41
N VAL A 127 -2.72 -2.52 3.28
CA VAL A 127 -2.16 -3.87 3.47
C VAL A 127 -1.90 -4.07 4.95
N LEU A 128 -2.50 -5.08 5.55
CA LEU A 128 -2.25 -5.47 6.93
C LEU A 128 -1.16 -6.54 6.98
N VAL A 129 -0.19 -6.35 7.88
CA VAL A 129 0.85 -7.33 8.18
C VAL A 129 0.91 -7.57 9.69
N ALA A 130 1.03 -8.83 10.07
CA ALA A 130 1.02 -9.24 11.46
C ALA A 130 2.14 -10.25 11.74
N PHE A 131 2.74 -10.12 12.92
CA PHE A 131 3.91 -10.91 13.35
C PHE A 131 3.80 -11.32 14.82
N MET A 132 4.29 -12.51 15.15
CA MET A 132 4.37 -13.00 16.53
C MET A 132 5.56 -12.40 17.28
N ASN A 133 6.68 -12.18 16.58
CA ASN A 133 7.93 -11.68 17.13
C ASN A 133 8.24 -10.27 16.63
N PRO A 134 8.99 -9.44 17.41
CA PRO A 134 9.41 -8.14 16.93
C PRO A 134 10.27 -8.28 15.66
N LEU A 135 10.22 -7.28 14.78
CA LEU A 135 11.08 -7.24 13.59
C LEU A 135 12.53 -6.93 14.01
N PRO A 136 13.56 -7.56 13.40
CA PRO A 136 13.52 -8.45 12.24
C PRO A 136 13.41 -9.96 12.56
N GLY A 137 12.90 -10.34 13.74
CA GLY A 137 12.88 -11.73 14.25
C GLY A 137 12.23 -12.78 13.34
N GLY A 138 12.36 -14.06 13.71
CA GLY A 138 11.95 -15.23 12.92
C GLY A 138 10.44 -15.38 12.73
N ASN A 139 9.89 -14.59 11.81
CA ASN A 139 8.47 -14.52 11.47
C ASN A 139 8.19 -15.24 10.13
N ILE A 140 8.25 -16.57 10.17
CA ILE A 140 7.99 -17.47 9.04
C ILE A 140 6.91 -18.47 9.46
N GLY A 141 6.14 -18.98 8.49
CA GLY A 141 5.08 -19.94 8.74
C GLY A 141 3.97 -19.33 9.61
N PRO A 142 3.51 -20.00 10.69
CA PRO A 142 2.39 -19.53 11.51
C PRO A 142 2.74 -18.29 12.35
N LYS A 143 4.00 -17.84 12.33
CA LYS A 143 4.45 -16.66 13.07
C LYS A 143 4.22 -15.35 12.32
N ALA A 144 3.64 -15.40 11.12
CA ALA A 144 3.27 -14.21 10.36
C ALA A 144 1.99 -14.44 9.56
N HIS A 145 1.20 -13.38 9.41
CA HIS A 145 0.04 -13.36 8.53
C HIS A 145 -0.15 -11.99 7.90
N CYS A 146 -0.97 -11.91 6.86
CA CYS A 146 -1.25 -10.65 6.19
C CYS A 146 -2.55 -10.72 5.40
N GLY A 147 -3.11 -9.55 5.11
CA GLY A 147 -4.36 -9.38 4.38
C GLY A 147 -4.52 -7.95 3.89
N ILE A 148 -5.72 -7.63 3.40
CA ILE A 148 -6.12 -6.28 2.96
C ILE A 148 -7.28 -5.80 3.84
N ILE A 149 -7.19 -4.59 4.39
CA ILE A 149 -8.28 -4.00 5.17
C ILE A 149 -9.53 -3.82 4.29
N GLY A 150 -10.64 -4.37 4.75
CA GLY A 150 -11.94 -4.32 4.09
C GLY A 150 -12.85 -3.23 4.64
N ALA A 151 -14.10 -3.59 4.91
CA ALA A 151 -15.02 -2.78 5.70
C ALA A 151 -14.53 -2.63 7.16
N PRO A 152 -15.07 -1.70 7.97
CA PRO A 152 -14.72 -1.60 9.39
C PRO A 152 -14.80 -2.94 10.11
N GLY A 153 -13.77 -3.29 10.89
CA GLY A 153 -13.67 -4.58 11.58
C GLY A 153 -13.41 -5.81 10.69
N HIS A 154 -13.24 -5.62 9.37
CA HIS A 154 -13.12 -6.73 8.43
C HIS A 154 -11.81 -6.69 7.63
N VAL A 155 -11.39 -7.89 7.22
CA VAL A 155 -10.17 -8.11 6.45
C VAL A 155 -10.43 -9.10 5.32
N PHE A 156 -9.80 -8.86 4.18
CA PHE A 156 -9.63 -9.86 3.14
C PHE A 156 -8.32 -10.60 3.38
N THR A 157 -8.39 -11.90 3.62
CA THR A 157 -7.21 -12.72 3.91
C THR A 157 -7.44 -14.15 3.45
N ASN A 158 -6.38 -14.94 3.31
CA ASN A 158 -6.55 -16.37 3.11
C ASN A 158 -6.80 -17.05 4.47
N ASP A 159 -7.69 -18.03 4.49
CA ASP A 159 -7.86 -18.92 5.62
C ASP A 159 -6.76 -19.98 5.61
N TRP A 160 -6.15 -20.26 6.78
CA TRP A 160 -5.07 -21.24 6.90
C TRP A 160 -5.56 -22.69 6.94
N ASN A 161 -6.87 -22.93 6.99
CA ASN A 161 -7.43 -24.28 6.99
C ASN A 161 -7.68 -24.78 5.56
N ASP A 162 -8.19 -23.91 4.68
CA ASP A 162 -8.60 -24.30 3.33
C ASP A 162 -7.80 -23.60 2.20
N GLY A 163 -7.17 -22.46 2.48
CA GLY A 163 -6.46 -21.65 1.49
C GLY A 163 -7.34 -20.80 0.57
N ILE A 164 -8.60 -20.66 0.94
CA ILE A 164 -9.57 -19.80 0.27
C ILE A 164 -9.37 -18.38 0.77
N TRP A 165 -9.40 -17.43 -0.15
CA TRP A 165 -9.43 -16.00 0.16
C TRP A 165 -10.83 -15.61 0.63
N LYS A 166 -10.93 -15.16 1.88
CA LYS A 166 -12.19 -14.84 2.56
C LYS A 166 -12.25 -13.37 2.91
N HIS A 167 -13.47 -12.89 3.07
CA HIS A 167 -13.78 -11.64 3.77
C HIS A 167 -14.32 -12.02 5.14
N GLY A 168 -13.59 -11.70 6.20
CA GLY A 168 -13.95 -12.13 7.55
C GLY A 168 -13.63 -11.08 8.59
N ASN A 169 -14.04 -11.37 9.83
CA ASN A 169 -13.77 -10.51 10.97
C ASN A 169 -12.25 -10.49 11.25
N ILE A 170 -11.68 -9.31 11.44
CA ILE A 170 -10.24 -9.15 11.66
C ILE A 170 -9.75 -9.88 12.92
N HIS A 171 -10.58 -9.96 13.96
CA HIS A 171 -10.23 -10.59 15.24
C HIS A 171 -9.99 -12.09 15.09
N ASP A 172 -10.78 -12.78 14.24
CA ASP A 172 -10.65 -14.23 13.99
C ASP A 172 -9.28 -14.60 13.43
N TYR A 173 -8.65 -13.68 12.69
CA TYR A 173 -7.39 -13.95 11.99
C TYR A 173 -6.16 -13.31 12.67
N PHE A 174 -6.33 -12.20 13.39
CA PHE A 174 -5.19 -11.35 13.75
C PHE A 174 -4.97 -11.09 15.25
N ASP A 175 -5.93 -11.39 16.13
CA ASP A 175 -5.81 -11.06 17.57
C ASP A 175 -4.62 -11.72 18.27
N SER A 176 -4.26 -12.94 17.86
CA SER A 176 -3.16 -13.71 18.42
C SER A 176 -1.78 -13.11 18.11
N TYR A 177 -1.65 -12.28 17.07
CA TYR A 177 -0.38 -11.67 16.67
C TYR A 177 -0.03 -10.49 17.56
N ARG A 178 1.23 -10.40 17.97
CA ARG A 178 1.69 -9.38 18.92
C ARG A 178 2.08 -8.07 18.25
N TYR A 179 2.42 -8.08 16.96
CA TYR A 179 2.88 -6.91 16.23
C TYR A 179 2.06 -6.77 14.95
N ILE A 180 1.15 -5.80 14.90
CA ILE A 180 0.22 -5.60 13.81
C ILE A 180 0.39 -4.20 13.24
N ARG A 181 0.55 -4.12 11.93
CA ARG A 181 0.84 -2.89 11.20
C ARG A 181 0.00 -2.84 9.94
N VAL A 182 -0.33 -1.63 9.51
CA VAL A 182 -0.93 -1.39 8.20
C VAL A 182 -0.03 -0.52 7.35
N LEU A 183 0.03 -0.84 6.05
CA LEU A 183 0.81 -0.16 5.04
C LEU A 183 -0.16 0.54 4.10
N ARG A 184 -0.08 1.88 4.04
CA ARG A 184 -0.94 2.72 3.21
C ARG A 184 -0.16 3.34 2.07
N PHE A 185 -0.64 3.11 0.85
CA PHE A 185 -0.19 3.81 -0.34
C PHE A 185 -0.73 5.25 -0.34
N LEU A 186 0.16 6.23 -0.57
CA LEU A 186 -0.12 7.67 -0.55
C LEU A 186 -0.16 8.29 -1.95
#